data_AF-A0A256WDK0-F1
#
_entry.id   AF-A0A256WDK0-F1
#
_cell.length_a   1.000
_cell.length_b   1.000
_cell.length_c   1.000
_cell.angle_alpha   90.00
_cell.angle_beta   90.00
_cell.angle_gamma   90.00
#
_symmetry.space_group_name_H-M   'P 1'
#
loop_
_entity.id
_entity.type
_entity.pdbx_description
1 polymer ?
#
loop_
_entity_poly.entity_id
_entity_poly.type
_entity_poly.pdbx_seq_one_letter_code
_entity_poly.pdbx_strand_id
1 'polypeptide(L)'
;MPTANYRIEHTDFSNNLAYDDLMVHVDIIPAGLALTQAALESAWGTSYFSRKVNNIFGQWCFEPGCGVVPRRRPSGETYEVMVFDSVSQSVRSYMLFLNSHPFFSQMRQSRLSNRKKDEKPSAYLMAGGLSKYSARGDVYVNELRSMIKTNTKYMGLD
;
A
#
# COMPACT_ATOMS: atom_id res chain seq x y z
N MET A 1 -8.33 -9.15 -16.76
CA MET A 1 -7.93 -9.05 -15.33
C MET A 1 -9.21 -8.92 -14.52
N PRO A 2 -9.47 -9.73 -13.48
CA PRO A 2 -10.75 -9.64 -12.79
C PRO A 2 -10.82 -8.34 -11.99
N THR A 3 -11.74 -7.48 -12.38
CA THR A 3 -12.02 -6.16 -11.80
C THR A 3 -12.50 -6.23 -10.35
N ALA A 4 -12.98 -7.41 -9.94
CA ALA A 4 -13.32 -7.76 -8.55
C ALA A 4 -12.18 -7.43 -7.56
N ASN A 5 -10.92 -7.58 -7.96
CA ASN A 5 -9.78 -7.30 -7.08
C ASN A 5 -9.59 -5.79 -6.81
N TYR A 6 -10.05 -4.92 -7.71
CA TYR A 6 -9.95 -3.47 -7.56
C TYR A 6 -11.16 -2.82 -6.90
N ARG A 7 -12.16 -3.62 -6.51
CA ARG A 7 -13.40 -3.17 -5.83
C ARG A 7 -14.22 -2.19 -6.68
N ILE A 8 -14.22 -2.42 -7.99
CA ILE A 8 -15.01 -1.64 -8.95
C ILE A 8 -16.24 -2.47 -9.30
N GLU A 9 -17.42 -1.87 -9.15
CA GLU A 9 -18.71 -2.53 -9.38
C GLU A 9 -19.06 -2.64 -10.88
N HIS A 10 -18.45 -1.78 -11.71
CA HIS A 10 -18.68 -1.77 -13.15
C HIS A 10 -17.99 -2.96 -13.84
N THR A 11 -18.77 -3.69 -14.62
CA THR A 11 -18.30 -4.83 -15.44
C THR A 11 -18.36 -4.54 -16.93
N ASP A 12 -19.03 -3.47 -17.34
CA ASP A 12 -19.10 -2.99 -18.71
C ASP A 12 -18.09 -1.86 -18.96
N PHE A 13 -16.97 -2.21 -19.61
CA PHE A 13 -15.89 -1.28 -19.98
C PHE A 13 -16.08 -0.67 -21.37
N SER A 14 -17.20 -0.92 -22.05
CA SER A 14 -17.53 -0.23 -23.31
C SER A 14 -17.92 1.25 -23.07
N ASN A 15 -18.22 1.60 -21.81
CA ASN A 15 -18.45 2.96 -21.36
C ASN A 15 -17.15 3.61 -20.83
N ASN A 16 -16.83 4.80 -21.33
CA ASN A 16 -15.68 5.60 -20.91
C ASN A 16 -15.63 5.83 -19.38
N LEU A 17 -16.77 5.92 -18.70
CA LEU A 17 -16.81 6.12 -17.24
C LEU A 17 -16.22 4.95 -16.45
N ALA A 18 -16.53 3.71 -16.84
CA ALA A 18 -16.02 2.52 -16.16
C ALA A 18 -14.52 2.31 -16.44
N TYR A 19 -14.10 2.65 -17.65
CA TYR A 19 -12.68 2.66 -18.02
C TYR A 19 -11.89 3.69 -17.21
N ASP A 20 -12.39 4.93 -17.13
CA ASP A 20 -11.73 6.02 -16.40
C ASP A 20 -11.62 5.71 -14.90
N ASP A 21 -12.66 5.14 -14.29
CA ASP A 21 -12.62 4.69 -12.89
C ASP A 21 -11.57 3.60 -12.66
N LEU A 22 -11.50 2.60 -13.55
CA LEU A 22 -10.48 1.57 -13.50
C LEU A 22 -9.06 2.14 -13.62
N MET A 23 -8.86 3.14 -14.48
CA MET A 23 -7.54 3.76 -14.67
C MET A 23 -7.04 4.53 -13.45
N VAL A 24 -7.94 4.98 -12.56
CA VAL A 24 -7.52 5.55 -11.26
C VAL A 24 -6.89 4.48 -10.36
N HIS A 25 -7.35 3.23 -10.48
CA HIS A 25 -6.94 2.09 -9.66
C HIS A 25 -5.71 1.36 -10.26
N VAL A 26 -5.66 1.17 -11.57
CA VAL A 26 -4.62 0.39 -12.28
C VAL A 26 -3.46 1.30 -12.72
N ASP A 27 -2.70 1.81 -11.76
CA ASP A 27 -1.48 2.59 -12.03
C ASP A 27 -0.40 2.31 -10.97
N ILE A 28 0.82 2.79 -11.22
CA ILE A 28 2.02 2.51 -10.45
C ILE A 28 1.94 3.07 -9.03
N ILE A 29 2.55 2.38 -8.08
CA ILE A 29 3.01 2.99 -6.83
C ILE A 29 4.48 3.35 -7.05
N PRO A 30 4.91 4.61 -6.86
CA PRO A 30 6.30 5.01 -7.02
C PRO A 30 7.23 4.14 -6.18
N ALA A 31 8.33 3.67 -6.76
CA ALA A 31 9.29 2.81 -6.05
C ALA A 31 9.77 3.45 -4.74
N GLY A 32 10.04 4.76 -4.73
CA GLY A 32 10.45 5.47 -3.52
C GLY A 32 9.41 5.44 -2.40
N LEU A 33 8.10 5.46 -2.74
CA LEU A 33 7.03 5.32 -1.75
C LEU A 33 7.01 3.89 -1.19
N ALA A 34 7.00 2.89 -2.07
CA ALA A 34 6.95 1.48 -1.69
C ALA A 34 8.17 1.05 -0.86
N LEU A 35 9.38 1.45 -1.27
CA LEU A 35 10.63 1.15 -0.56
C LEU A 35 10.67 1.83 0.81
N THR A 36 10.21 3.08 0.91
CA THR A 36 10.19 3.79 2.20
C THR A 36 9.18 3.17 3.16
N GLN A 37 7.97 2.86 2.69
CA GLN A 37 7.00 2.13 3.52
C GLN A 37 7.54 0.75 3.90
N ALA A 38 8.13 0.01 2.97
CA ALA A 38 8.77 -1.27 3.28
C ALA A 38 9.80 -1.12 4.41
N ALA A 39 10.72 -0.15 4.31
CA ALA A 39 11.71 0.11 5.35
C ALA A 39 11.07 0.47 6.71
N LEU A 40 10.06 1.33 6.71
CA LEU A 40 9.37 1.76 7.93
C LEU A 40 8.60 0.62 8.60
N GLU A 41 7.80 -0.13 7.84
CA GLU A 41 6.94 -1.21 8.37
C GLU A 41 7.75 -2.46 8.79
N SER A 42 8.87 -2.72 8.12
CA SER A 42 9.69 -3.91 8.37
C SER A 42 10.86 -3.69 9.33
N ALA A 43 11.03 -2.47 9.86
CA ALA A 43 12.25 -2.05 10.54
C ALA A 43 13.50 -2.37 9.69
N TRP A 44 13.52 -1.89 8.45
CA TRP A 44 14.58 -2.17 7.46
C TRP A 44 14.81 -3.66 7.20
N GLY A 45 13.73 -4.45 7.18
CA GLY A 45 13.75 -5.89 6.92
C GLY A 45 14.10 -6.76 8.14
N THR A 46 14.35 -6.16 9.30
CA THR A 46 14.83 -6.89 10.48
C THR A 46 13.70 -7.46 11.34
N SER A 47 12.46 -7.01 11.15
CA SER A 47 11.31 -7.45 11.94
C SER A 47 11.08 -8.96 11.83
N TYR A 48 10.54 -9.56 12.90
CA TYR A 48 10.21 -10.99 12.93
C TYR A 48 9.29 -11.38 11.77
N PHE A 49 8.24 -10.58 11.52
CA PHE A 49 7.25 -10.88 10.48
C PHE A 49 7.86 -10.80 9.07
N SER A 50 8.78 -9.87 8.83
CA SER A 50 9.50 -9.79 7.56
C SER A 50 10.37 -11.02 7.33
N ARG A 51 11.13 -11.45 8.35
CA ARG A 51 12.11 -12.55 8.22
C ARG A 51 11.50 -13.94 8.25
N LYS A 52 10.37 -14.13 8.93
CA LYS A 52 9.79 -15.46 9.17
C LYS A 52 8.56 -15.76 8.36
N VAL A 53 7.79 -14.74 7.96
CA VAL A 53 6.52 -14.94 7.24
C VAL A 53 6.39 -14.03 6.01
N ASN A 54 7.50 -13.44 5.56
CA ASN A 54 7.60 -12.58 4.38
C ASN A 54 6.62 -11.38 4.36
N ASN A 55 6.08 -10.98 5.52
CA ASN A 55 5.12 -9.87 5.61
C ASN A 55 5.88 -8.56 5.86
N ILE A 56 6.27 -7.89 4.78
CA ILE A 56 7.08 -6.67 4.79
C ILE A 56 6.28 -5.46 5.26
N PHE A 57 4.98 -5.42 4.94
CA PHE A 57 4.13 -4.24 5.10
C PHE A 57 3.19 -4.31 6.31
N GLY A 58 3.36 -5.33 7.17
CA GLY A 58 2.54 -5.51 8.38
C GLY A 58 1.07 -5.79 8.09
N GLN A 59 0.76 -6.46 6.98
CA GLN A 59 -0.61 -6.65 6.53
C GLN A 59 -1.38 -7.61 7.46
N TRP A 60 -2.54 -7.15 7.89
CA TRP A 60 -3.49 -7.94 8.67
C TRP A 60 -4.40 -8.75 7.74
N CYS A 61 -4.86 -9.89 8.24
CA CYS A 61 -5.96 -10.66 7.67
C CYS A 61 -6.96 -11.00 8.80
N PHE A 62 -8.23 -11.23 8.47
CA PHE A 62 -9.33 -11.24 9.46
C PHE A 62 -10.07 -12.58 9.53
N GLU A 63 -9.58 -13.59 8.82
CA GLU A 63 -10.09 -14.95 8.84
C GLU A 63 -9.23 -15.79 9.78
N PRO A 64 -9.80 -16.50 10.78
CA PRO A 64 -9.00 -17.34 11.66
C PRO A 64 -8.14 -18.36 10.89
N GLY A 65 -6.83 -18.40 11.17
CA GLY A 65 -5.88 -19.28 10.49
C GLY A 65 -5.28 -18.71 9.20
N CYS A 66 -5.58 -17.46 8.83
CA CYS A 66 -4.98 -16.79 7.68
C CYS A 66 -3.51 -16.37 7.90
N GLY A 67 -3.01 -16.42 9.15
CA GLY A 67 -1.64 -16.04 9.43
C GLY A 67 -1.17 -16.31 10.86
N VAL A 68 -0.33 -15.40 11.37
CA VAL A 68 0.25 -15.50 12.73
C VAL A 68 -0.57 -14.69 13.71
N VAL A 69 -1.08 -15.35 14.75
CA VAL A 69 -1.76 -14.69 15.87
C VAL A 69 -0.77 -13.79 16.63
N PRO A 70 -1.02 -12.47 16.72
CA PRO A 70 -0.17 -11.57 17.48
C PRO A 70 -0.23 -11.85 18.98
N ARG A 71 0.93 -11.85 19.64
CA ARG A 71 1.03 -12.06 21.11
C ARG A 71 0.19 -11.07 21.94
N ARG A 72 -0.06 -9.87 21.41
CA ARG A 72 -0.80 -8.78 22.09
C ARG A 72 -2.19 -8.56 21.48
N ARG A 73 -2.74 -9.51 20.73
CA ARG A 73 -4.10 -9.40 20.21
C ARG A 73 -5.10 -9.39 21.38
N PRO A 74 -5.95 -8.37 21.52
CA PRO A 74 -6.97 -8.33 22.57
C PRO A 74 -7.93 -9.52 22.50
N SER A 75 -8.54 -9.87 23.63
CA SER A 75 -9.60 -10.89 23.66
C SER A 75 -10.79 -10.44 22.80
N GLY A 76 -11.34 -11.37 22.02
CA GLY A 76 -12.47 -11.10 21.10
C GLY A 76 -12.05 -10.65 19.69
N GLU A 77 -10.79 -10.27 19.48
CA GLU A 77 -10.28 -9.89 18.17
C GLU A 77 -9.85 -11.11 17.34
N THR A 78 -10.14 -11.08 16.03
CA THR A 78 -9.85 -12.20 15.11
C THR A 78 -8.72 -11.91 14.13
N TYR A 79 -8.16 -10.70 14.12
CA TYR A 79 -7.11 -10.33 13.16
C TYR A 79 -5.80 -11.09 13.38
N GLU A 80 -5.12 -11.48 12.31
CA GLU A 80 -3.83 -12.15 12.31
C GLU A 80 -2.85 -11.43 11.38
N VAL A 81 -1.54 -11.59 11.60
CA VAL A 81 -0.53 -11.08 10.66
C VAL A 81 -0.45 -12.06 9.49
N MET A 82 -0.82 -11.59 8.30
CA MET A 82 -0.85 -12.41 7.09
C MET A 82 0.51 -13.08 6.84
N VAL A 83 0.50 -14.35 6.47
CA VAL A 83 1.69 -15.11 6.06
C VAL A 83 1.75 -15.11 4.54
N PHE A 84 2.94 -14.93 3.98
CA PHE A 84 3.17 -15.01 2.54
C PHE A 84 4.24 -16.06 2.23
N ASP A 85 4.08 -16.79 1.13
CA ASP A 85 5.08 -17.77 0.68
C ASP A 85 6.36 -17.08 0.19
N SER A 86 6.25 -15.80 -0.21
CA SER A 86 7.38 -15.02 -0.70
C SER A 86 7.19 -13.52 -0.45
N VAL A 87 8.30 -12.78 -0.40
CA VAL A 87 8.29 -11.31 -0.36
C VAL A 87 7.50 -10.74 -1.54
N SER A 88 7.62 -11.33 -2.73
CA SER A 88 6.88 -10.88 -3.91
C SER A 88 5.36 -10.99 -3.76
N GLN A 89 4.85 -11.98 -3.04
CA GLN A 89 3.42 -12.06 -2.74
C GLN A 89 2.98 -10.95 -1.76
N SER A 90 3.78 -10.65 -0.74
CA SER A 90 3.52 -9.52 0.16
C SER A 90 3.51 -8.18 -0.60
N VAL A 91 4.46 -7.97 -1.50
CA VAL A 91 4.50 -6.78 -2.36
C VAL A 91 3.24 -6.70 -3.23
N ARG A 92 2.81 -7.79 -3.88
CA ARG A 92 1.58 -7.80 -4.69
C ARG A 92 0.34 -7.45 -3.86
N SER A 93 0.22 -8.03 -2.66
CA SER A 93 -0.89 -7.76 -1.75
C SER A 93 -0.92 -6.29 -1.31
N TYR A 94 0.24 -5.73 -0.93
CA TYR A 94 0.39 -4.31 -0.59
C TYR A 94 0.00 -3.39 -1.76
N MET A 95 0.51 -3.66 -2.96
CA MET A 95 0.19 -2.86 -4.15
C MET A 95 -1.30 -2.88 -4.45
N LEU A 96 -1.94 -4.06 -4.36
CA LEU A 96 -3.37 -4.20 -4.57
C LEU A 96 -4.16 -3.45 -3.50
N PHE A 97 -3.76 -3.54 -2.22
CA PHE A 97 -4.42 -2.84 -1.13
C PHE A 97 -4.42 -1.33 -1.34
N LEU A 98 -3.26 -0.75 -1.65
CA LEU A 98 -3.14 0.69 -1.94
C LEU A 98 -3.95 1.11 -3.18
N ASN A 99 -3.95 0.27 -4.21
CA ASN A 99 -4.63 0.58 -5.46
C ASN A 99 -6.14 0.30 -5.45
N SER A 100 -6.67 -0.45 -4.48
CA SER A 100 -8.09 -0.83 -4.45
C SER A 100 -8.86 -0.25 -3.27
N HIS A 101 -8.25 -0.13 -2.09
CA HIS A 101 -9.01 0.16 -0.88
C HIS A 101 -9.54 1.62 -0.88
N PRO A 102 -10.81 1.87 -0.49
CA PRO A 102 -11.41 3.21 -0.52
C PRO A 102 -10.66 4.26 0.31
N PHE A 103 -10.03 3.84 1.41
CA PHE A 103 -9.23 4.70 2.28
C PHE A 103 -8.09 5.43 1.57
N PHE A 104 -7.61 4.91 0.43
CA PHE A 104 -6.49 5.50 -0.30
C PHE A 104 -6.92 6.19 -1.60
N SER A 105 -8.20 6.54 -1.73
CA SER A 105 -8.71 7.32 -2.86
C SER A 105 -7.94 8.64 -3.04
N GLN A 106 -7.65 9.35 -1.95
CA GLN A 106 -6.86 10.59 -1.99
C GLN A 106 -5.41 10.36 -2.49
N MET A 107 -4.78 9.25 -2.10
CA MET A 107 -3.46 8.88 -2.59
C MET A 107 -3.47 8.62 -4.10
N ARG A 108 -4.50 7.91 -4.60
CA ARG A 108 -4.72 7.69 -6.04
C ARG A 108 -5.05 8.98 -6.80
N GLN A 109 -5.79 9.90 -6.19
CA GLN A 109 -6.08 11.22 -6.78
C GLN A 109 -4.82 12.08 -6.95
N SER A 110 -3.89 12.05 -5.98
CA SER A 110 -2.58 12.73 -6.12
C SER A 110 -1.81 12.20 -7.32
N ARG A 111 -1.77 10.87 -7.50
CA ARG A 111 -1.18 10.23 -8.69
C ARG A 111 -1.85 10.67 -9.98
N LEU A 112 -3.18 10.65 -10.03
CA LEU A 112 -3.96 11.11 -11.18
C LEU A 112 -3.67 12.58 -11.53
N SER A 113 -3.53 13.44 -10.52
CA SER A 113 -3.20 14.87 -10.70
C SER A 113 -1.84 15.07 -11.36
N ASN A 114 -0.81 14.29 -10.98
CA ASN A 114 0.48 14.30 -11.68
C ASN A 114 0.32 13.83 -13.14
N ARG A 115 -0.40 12.72 -13.39
CA ARG A 115 -0.65 12.22 -14.75
C ARG A 115 -1.33 13.26 -15.66
N LYS A 116 -2.30 14.00 -15.14
CA LYS A 116 -2.99 15.08 -15.88
C LYS A 116 -2.08 16.24 -16.27
N LYS A 117 -0.93 16.38 -15.62
CA LYS A 117 0.12 17.37 -15.91
C LYS A 117 1.29 16.79 -16.72
N ASP A 118 1.16 15.54 -17.17
CA ASP A 118 2.24 14.78 -17.80
C ASP A 118 3.48 14.60 -16.90
N GLU A 119 3.26 14.57 -15.58
CA GLU A 119 4.30 14.38 -14.58
C GLU A 119 4.34 12.92 -14.10
N LYS A 120 5.54 12.45 -13.73
CA LYS A 120 5.68 11.18 -13.01
C LYS A 120 4.98 11.26 -11.64
N PRO A 121 4.28 10.21 -11.19
CA PRO A 121 3.66 10.19 -9.86
C PRO A 121 4.67 10.44 -8.73
N SER A 122 4.40 11.45 -7.90
CA SER A 122 5.30 11.85 -6.82
C SER A 122 5.05 11.03 -5.54
N ALA A 123 6.08 10.30 -5.08
CA ALA A 123 6.04 9.56 -3.81
C ALA A 123 5.65 10.45 -2.62
N TYR A 124 6.21 11.66 -2.56
CA TYR A 124 5.97 12.61 -1.47
C TYR A 124 4.53 13.14 -1.45
N LEU A 125 3.96 13.44 -2.62
CA LEU A 125 2.58 13.91 -2.74
C LEU A 125 1.61 12.76 -2.43
N MET A 126 1.82 11.59 -3.02
CA MET A 126 1.00 10.39 -2.78
C MET A 126 0.99 9.97 -1.31
N ALA A 127 2.11 10.09 -0.58
CA ALA A 127 2.19 9.80 0.85
C ALA A 127 1.18 10.62 1.70
N GLY A 128 0.74 11.78 1.21
CA GLY A 128 -0.29 12.60 1.88
C GLY A 128 -1.63 11.91 2.05
N GLY A 129 -1.97 10.96 1.16
CA GLY A 129 -3.23 10.21 1.21
C GLY A 129 -3.16 8.92 2.04
N LEU A 130 -2.14 8.74 2.87
CA LEU A 130 -1.90 7.51 3.65
C LEU A 130 -2.20 7.65 5.15
N SER A 131 -2.93 8.68 5.58
CA SER A 131 -3.27 8.87 7.00
C SER A 131 -4.04 7.69 7.61
N LYS A 132 -4.82 6.96 6.80
CA LYS A 132 -5.54 5.74 7.24
C LYS A 132 -4.71 4.45 7.16
N TYR A 133 -3.45 4.52 6.73
CA TYR A 133 -2.57 3.35 6.67
C TYR A 133 -2.13 2.90 8.07
N SER A 134 -1.95 3.87 8.99
CA SER A 134 -1.49 3.64 10.35
C SER A 134 -2.47 4.25 11.36
N ALA A 135 -2.60 3.61 12.53
CA ALA A 135 -3.31 4.21 13.67
C ALA A 135 -2.71 5.55 14.10
N ARG A 136 -1.46 5.85 13.71
CA ARG A 136 -0.76 7.11 13.98
C ARG A 136 -1.21 8.28 13.09
N GLY A 137 -2.07 8.05 12.10
CA GLY A 137 -2.66 9.15 11.32
C GLY A 137 -1.61 10.00 10.60
N ASP A 138 -1.74 11.32 10.72
CA ASP A 138 -0.82 12.27 10.06
C ASP A 138 0.60 12.23 10.60
N VAL A 139 0.81 11.75 11.83
CA VAL A 139 2.16 11.53 12.38
C VAL A 139 2.91 10.52 11.52
N TYR A 140 2.23 9.46 11.06
CA TYR A 140 2.80 8.48 10.13
C TYR A 140 3.14 9.13 8.78
N VAL A 141 2.23 9.95 8.24
CA VAL A 141 2.43 10.64 6.96
C VAL A 141 3.66 11.55 7.02
N ASN A 142 3.85 12.28 8.11
CA ASN A 142 4.99 13.18 8.28
C ASN A 142 6.32 12.42 8.37
N GLU A 143 6.35 11.31 9.11
CA GLU A 143 7.53 10.44 9.18
C GLU A 143 7.87 9.84 7.82
N LEU A 144 6.87 9.28 7.13
CA LEU A 144 7.03 8.69 5.79
C LEU A 144 7.58 9.73 4.80
N ARG A 145 7.02 10.94 4.78
CA ARG A 145 7.49 12.05 3.94
C ARG A 145 8.93 12.47 4.25
N SER A 146 9.30 12.50 5.53
CA SER A 146 10.66 12.79 5.97
C SER A 146 11.65 11.73 5.49
N MET A 147 11.28 10.45 5.64
CA MET A 147 12.09 9.33 5.16
C MET A 147 12.24 9.33 3.64
N ILE A 148 11.16 9.59 2.89
CA ILE A 148 11.22 9.71 1.41
C ILE A 148 12.26 10.78 1.02
N LYS A 149 12.16 11.97 1.59
CA LYS A 149 13.10 13.08 1.31
C LYS A 149 14.55 12.69 1.61
N THR A 150 14.79 12.01 2.73
CA THR A 150 16.14 11.68 3.19
C THR A 150 16.75 10.52 2.40
N ASN A 151 15.94 9.54 2.01
CA ASN A 151 16.41 8.28 1.44
C ASN A 151 16.41 8.23 -0.08
N THR A 152 15.68 9.10 -0.78
CA THR A 152 15.57 9.05 -2.26
C THR A 152 16.94 8.98 -2.95
N LYS A 153 17.92 9.76 -2.47
CA LYS A 153 19.29 9.77 -3.00
C LYS A 153 20.06 8.44 -2.88
N TYR A 154 19.61 7.53 -2.02
CA TYR A 154 20.24 6.22 -1.83
C TYR A 154 19.51 5.08 -2.56
N MET A 155 18.38 5.37 -3.20
CA MET A 155 17.53 4.36 -3.82
C MET A 155 17.86 4.11 -5.30
N GLY A 156 18.69 4.95 -5.93
CA GLY A 156 19.04 4.81 -7.35
C GLY A 156 17.83 4.88 -8.28
N LEU A 157 16.88 5.78 -7.98
CA LEU A 157 15.59 5.91 -8.69
C LEU A 157 15.59 7.06 -9.73
N ASP A 158 16.77 7.55 -10.09
CA ASP A 158 16.98 8.64 -11.04
C ASP A 158 16.83 8.16 -12.51
#